data_AF-A0A0G1UMJ5-F1
#
_entry.id   AF-A0A0G1UMJ5-F1
#
_cell.length_a   1.000
_cell.length_b   1.000
_cell.length_c   1.000
_cell.angle_alpha   90.00
_cell.angle_beta   90.00
_cell.angle_gamma   90.00
#
_symmetry.space_group_name_H-M   'P 1'
#
loop_
_entity.id
_entity.type
_entity.pdbx_description
1 polymer ?
#
loop_
_entity_poly.entity_id
_entity_poly.type
_entity_poly.pdbx_seq_one_letter_code
_entity_poly.pdbx_strand_id
1 'polypeptide(L)'
;MLYSEAAKTRLFGEPYGRVELASTIADDPFAGTYVSQAKYAKSFPLASRTFDNGLNDRLIKYLEDAVNTVANDGVAPAAALETARAGFAQVLSSFGLTSAAAPQTK
;
A
#
# COMPACT_ATOMS: atom_id res chain seq x y z
N MET A 1 17.24 11.78 -15.63
CA MET A 1 16.40 11.95 -16.84
C MET A 1 15.09 11.15 -16.76
N LEU A 2 14.21 11.50 -15.81
CA LEU A 2 12.78 11.19 -15.89
C LEU A 2 12.05 12.26 -15.09
N TYR A 3 12.55 12.51 -13.87
CA TYR A 3 12.13 13.62 -13.02
C TYR A 3 12.23 14.99 -13.72
N SER A 4 13.44 15.42 -14.07
CA SER A 4 13.74 16.75 -14.62
C SER A 4 13.03 17.08 -15.94
N GLU A 5 12.79 16.07 -16.79
CA GLU A 5 12.12 16.27 -18.08
C GLU A 5 10.59 16.25 -17.92
N ALA A 6 10.05 15.35 -17.10
CA ALA A 6 8.62 15.32 -16.80
C ALA A 6 8.17 16.60 -16.06
N ALA A 7 8.99 17.11 -15.15
CA ALA A 7 8.73 18.36 -14.42
C ALA A 7 8.65 19.60 -15.32
N LYS A 8 9.12 19.55 -16.58
CA LYS A 8 8.93 20.65 -17.55
C LYS A 8 7.51 20.72 -18.10
N THR A 9 6.76 19.62 -18.03
CA THR A 9 5.42 19.49 -18.63
C THR A 9 4.32 19.13 -17.62
N ARG A 10 4.71 18.70 -16.42
CA ARG A 10 3.84 18.31 -15.31
C ARG A 10 4.24 19.08 -14.05
N LEU A 11 3.35 19.08 -13.06
CA LEU A 11 3.58 19.74 -11.77
C LEU A 11 4.85 19.22 -11.05
N PHE A 12 5.18 17.94 -11.25
CA PHE A 12 6.39 17.30 -10.78
C PHE A 12 6.71 16.10 -11.68
N GLY A 13 7.96 15.64 -11.63
CA GLY A 13 8.38 14.42 -12.31
C GLY A 13 8.26 13.18 -11.42
N GLU A 14 8.36 12.00 -12.03
CA GLU A 14 8.35 10.74 -11.26
C GLU A 14 9.63 10.63 -10.40
N PRO A 15 9.51 10.40 -9.08
CA PRO A 15 10.66 10.22 -8.20
C PRO A 15 11.57 9.07 -8.65
N TYR A 16 12.87 9.21 -8.42
CA TYR A 16 13.84 8.18 -8.80
C TYR A 16 13.66 6.90 -7.97
N GLY A 17 13.70 5.74 -8.62
CA GLY A 17 13.75 4.44 -7.93
C GLY A 17 15.11 4.09 -7.31
N ARG A 18 16.12 4.95 -7.48
CA ARG A 18 17.49 4.79 -6.97
C ARG A 18 17.66 5.58 -5.68
N VAL A 19 18.01 4.90 -4.59
CA VAL A 19 18.16 5.51 -3.25
C VAL A 19 19.24 6.59 -3.25
N GLU A 20 20.33 6.37 -3.99
CA GLU A 20 21.44 7.32 -4.12
C GLU A 20 21.03 8.64 -4.78
N LEU A 21 19.94 8.67 -5.54
CA LEU A 21 19.42 9.88 -6.18
C LEU A 21 18.39 10.61 -5.32
N ALA A 22 18.02 10.08 -4.16
CA ALA A 22 17.00 10.67 -3.29
C ALA A 22 17.34 12.11 -2.88
N SER A 23 18.62 12.38 -2.57
CA SER A 23 19.08 13.72 -2.17
C SER A 23 18.92 14.77 -3.26
N THR A 24 18.91 14.36 -4.54
CA THR A 24 18.84 15.30 -5.67
C THR A 24 17.48 15.97 -5.83
N ILE A 25 16.43 15.43 -5.19
CA ILE A 25 15.05 15.92 -5.24
C ILE A 25 14.43 16.07 -3.84
N ALA A 26 15.26 16.08 -2.79
CA ALA A 26 14.80 16.17 -1.42
C ALA A 26 14.16 17.53 -1.09
N ASP A 27 14.63 18.60 -1.73
CA ASP A 27 14.11 19.96 -1.55
C ASP A 27 12.98 20.30 -2.55
N ASP A 28 12.52 19.34 -3.34
CA ASP A 28 11.41 19.57 -4.25
C ASP A 28 10.10 19.81 -3.47
N PRO A 29 9.33 20.88 -3.79
CA PRO A 29 8.14 21.25 -3.02
C PRO A 29 7.01 20.21 -3.07
N PHE A 30 6.98 19.34 -4.08
CA PHE A 30 5.97 18.30 -4.23
C PHE A 30 6.52 16.91 -3.90
N ALA A 31 7.68 16.55 -4.45
CA ALA A 31 8.25 15.21 -4.34
C ALA A 31 9.14 15.01 -3.09
N GLY A 32 9.71 16.08 -2.53
CA GLY A 32 10.72 16.01 -1.48
C GLY A 32 10.25 15.27 -0.23
N THR A 33 9.03 15.56 0.22
CA THR A 33 8.43 14.89 1.39
C THR A 33 8.31 13.38 1.18
N TYR A 34 7.82 12.94 0.01
CA TYR A 34 7.66 11.51 -0.28
C TYR A 34 8.99 10.77 -0.34
N VAL A 35 10.01 11.37 -0.97
CA VAL A 35 11.35 10.78 -1.06
C VAL A 35 12.01 10.70 0.33
N SER A 36 11.80 11.71 1.17
CA SER A 36 12.30 11.69 2.55
C SER A 36 11.66 10.59 3.41
N GLN A 37 10.39 10.25 3.15
CA GLN A 37 9.65 9.19 3.85
C GLN A 37 9.92 7.80 3.27
N ALA A 38 10.29 7.70 1.99
CA ALA A 38 10.49 6.45 1.28
C ALA A 38 11.50 5.50 1.96
N LYS A 39 12.52 6.04 2.66
CA LYS A 39 13.49 5.23 3.43
C LYS A 39 12.87 4.39 4.56
N TYR A 40 11.68 4.77 5.04
CA TYR A 40 10.95 4.06 6.09
C TYR A 40 9.81 3.20 5.52
N ALA A 41 9.50 3.34 4.23
CA ALA A 41 8.43 2.60 3.59
C ALA A 41 8.78 1.11 3.48
N LYS A 42 7.75 0.27 3.55
CA LYS A 42 7.84 -1.18 3.32
C LYS A 42 6.92 -1.54 2.16
N SER A 43 7.41 -2.40 1.28
CA SER A 43 6.58 -2.97 0.22
C SER A 43 5.46 -3.81 0.83
N PHE A 44 4.26 -3.66 0.31
CA PHE A 44 3.08 -4.39 0.75
C PHE A 44 2.15 -4.62 -0.46
N PRO A 45 1.43 -5.76 -0.58
CA PRO A 45 0.63 -6.08 -1.77
C PRO A 45 -0.70 -5.33 -1.75
N LEU A 46 -0.62 -4.01 -1.90
CA LEU A 46 -1.76 -3.11 -2.05
C LEU A 46 -1.59 -2.22 -3.30
N ALA A 47 -0.79 -2.67 -4.26
CA ALA A 47 -0.64 -1.95 -5.51
C ALA A 47 -1.99 -2.01 -6.25
N SER A 48 -2.61 -0.85 -6.47
CA SER A 48 -3.87 -0.76 -7.20
C SER A 48 -3.65 -1.02 -8.69
N ARG A 49 -4.72 -1.46 -9.39
CA ARG A 49 -4.74 -1.64 -10.85
C ARG A 49 -3.71 -2.67 -11.36
N THR A 50 -3.37 -3.67 -10.53
CA THR A 50 -2.66 -4.86 -11.00
C THR A 50 -3.58 -5.77 -11.80
N PHE A 51 -4.91 -5.67 -11.60
CA PHE A 51 -5.93 -6.52 -12.23
C PHE A 51 -5.62 -8.02 -12.05
N ASP A 52 -5.06 -8.36 -10.90
CA ASP A 52 -4.57 -9.71 -10.63
C ASP A 52 -5.69 -10.66 -10.19
N ASN A 53 -6.86 -10.15 -9.82
CA ASN A 53 -7.95 -10.89 -9.16
C ASN A 53 -7.42 -11.81 -8.05
N GLY A 54 -6.31 -11.38 -7.43
CA GLY A 54 -5.36 -12.25 -6.79
C GLY A 54 -4.85 -11.59 -5.53
N LEU A 55 -3.53 -11.54 -5.36
CA LEU A 55 -2.95 -11.08 -4.10
C LEU A 55 -3.29 -9.62 -3.81
N ASN A 56 -3.06 -8.68 -4.74
CA ASN A 56 -3.30 -7.26 -4.45
C ASN A 56 -4.80 -6.98 -4.39
N ASP A 57 -5.58 -7.43 -5.38
CA ASP A 57 -7.01 -7.09 -5.43
C ASP A 57 -7.76 -7.61 -4.20
N ARG A 58 -7.43 -8.82 -3.72
CA ARG A 58 -8.08 -9.41 -2.53
C ARG A 58 -7.65 -8.73 -1.23
N LEU A 59 -6.37 -8.37 -1.07
CA LEU A 59 -5.91 -7.65 0.12
C LEU A 59 -6.46 -6.21 0.15
N ILE A 60 -6.50 -5.53 -1.00
CA ILE A 60 -7.09 -4.20 -1.13
C ILE A 60 -8.56 -4.24 -0.68
N LYS A 61 -9.32 -5.27 -1.09
CA LYS A 61 -10.73 -5.37 -0.71
C LYS A 61 -10.94 -5.45 0.81
N TYR A 62 -10.17 -6.28 1.51
CA TYR A 62 -10.27 -6.37 2.97
C TYR A 62 -9.87 -5.05 3.67
N LEU A 63 -8.88 -4.32 3.15
CA LEU A 63 -8.51 -3.02 3.70
C LEU A 63 -9.57 -1.95 3.41
N GLU A 64 -10.13 -1.94 2.19
CA GLU A 64 -11.24 -1.08 1.79
C GLU A 64 -12.44 -1.28 2.73
N ASP A 65 -12.83 -2.53 2.98
CA ASP A 65 -13.95 -2.85 3.87
C ASP A 65 -13.68 -2.39 5.31
N ALA A 66 -12.45 -2.57 5.81
CA ALA A 66 -12.08 -2.08 7.14
C ALA A 66 -12.15 -0.54 7.25
N VAL A 67 -11.68 0.19 6.24
CA VAL A 67 -11.77 1.66 6.23
C VAL A 67 -13.22 2.12 6.15
N ASN A 68 -14.01 1.50 5.27
CA ASN A 68 -15.41 1.86 5.06
C ASN A 68 -16.28 1.59 6.28
N THR A 69 -16.08 0.47 6.98
CA THR A 69 -16.85 0.15 8.19
C THR A 69 -16.52 1.08 9.35
N VAL A 70 -15.27 1.55 9.46
CA VAL A 70 -14.91 2.59 10.44
C VAL A 70 -15.56 3.92 10.07
N ALA A 71 -15.47 4.33 8.79
CA ALA A 71 -15.93 5.64 8.35
C ALA A 71 -17.46 5.78 8.29
N ASN A 72 -18.16 4.73 7.86
CA ASN A 72 -19.59 4.78 7.55
C ASN A 72 -20.45 4.12 8.63
N ASP A 73 -19.96 3.05 9.27
CA ASP A 73 -20.72 2.25 10.22
C ASP A 73 -20.31 2.50 11.68
N GLY A 74 -19.27 3.31 11.91
CA GLY A 74 -18.79 3.67 13.25
C GLY A 74 -18.14 2.50 14.00
N VAL A 75 -17.72 1.45 13.29
CA VAL A 75 -17.04 0.30 13.90
C VAL A 75 -15.70 0.75 14.48
N ALA A 76 -15.37 0.23 15.68
CA ALA A 76 -14.09 0.53 16.31
C ALA A 76 -12.92 0.07 15.41
N PRO A 77 -11.87 0.89 15.18
CA PRO A 77 -10.77 0.54 14.29
C PRO A 77 -10.10 -0.81 14.58
N ALA A 78 -9.96 -1.16 15.86
CA ALA A 78 -9.40 -2.45 16.26
C ALA A 78 -10.25 -3.64 15.79
N ALA A 79 -11.58 -3.53 15.84
CA ALA A 79 -12.48 -4.58 15.40
C ALA A 79 -12.47 -4.71 13.87
N ALA A 80 -12.50 -3.59 13.14
CA ALA A 80 -12.40 -3.58 11.68
C ALA A 80 -11.07 -4.19 11.20
N LEU A 81 -9.96 -3.86 11.86
CA LEU A 81 -8.65 -4.42 11.54
C LEU A 81 -8.53 -5.90 11.89
N GLU A 82 -9.25 -6.41 12.89
CA GLU A 82 -9.24 -7.85 13.19
C GLU A 82 -9.88 -8.67 12.05
N THR A 83 -10.97 -8.17 11.47
CA THR A 83 -11.57 -8.77 10.27
C THR A 83 -10.62 -8.72 9.08
N ALA A 84 -9.98 -7.57 8.82
CA ALA A 84 -8.99 -7.46 7.75
C ALA A 84 -7.79 -8.40 7.96
N ARG A 85 -7.30 -8.52 9.21
CA ARG A 85 -6.20 -9.43 9.57
C ARG A 85 -6.54 -10.88 9.28
N ALA A 86 -7.75 -11.33 9.63
CA ALA A 86 -8.21 -12.68 9.33
C ALA A 86 -8.29 -12.93 7.82
N GLY A 87 -8.84 -11.97 7.07
CA GLY A 87 -8.90 -12.01 5.61
C GLY A 87 -7.51 -12.06 4.96
N PHE A 88 -6.58 -11.24 5.44
CA PHE A 88 -5.20 -11.23 4.96
C PHE A 88 -4.52 -12.58 5.19
N ALA A 89 -4.68 -13.17 6.37
CA ALA A 89 -4.14 -14.49 6.67
C ALA A 89 -4.67 -15.56 5.70
N GLN A 90 -5.98 -15.53 5.39
CA GLN A 90 -6.59 -16.45 4.44
C GLN A 90 -6.03 -16.27 3.01
N VAL A 91 -5.90 -15.02 2.54
CA VAL A 91 -5.34 -14.73 1.21
C VAL A 91 -3.88 -15.17 1.16
N LEU A 92 -3.05 -14.74 2.10
CA LEU A 92 -1.62 -15.07 2.13
C LEU A 92 -1.37 -16.57 2.24
N SER A 93 -2.19 -17.30 3.02
CA SER A 93 -2.13 -18.76 3.09
C SER A 93 -2.45 -19.41 1.74
N SER A 94 -3.41 -18.89 0.98
CA SER A 94 -3.75 -19.43 -0.35
C SER A 94 -2.62 -19.28 -1.39
N PHE A 95 -1.69 -18.34 -1.16
CA PHE A 95 -0.49 -18.13 -1.98
C PHE A 95 0.77 -18.76 -1.36
N GLY A 96 0.66 -19.50 -0.24
CA GLY A 96 1.81 -20.11 0.44
C GLY A 96 2.77 -19.12 1.10
N LEU A 97 2.33 -17.86 1.31
CA LEU A 97 3.15 -16.80 1.88
C LEU A 97 3.15 -16.79 3.42
N THR A 98 2.21 -17.50 4.03
CA THR A 98 2.13 -17.67 5.50
C THR A 98 1.53 -19.03 5.87
N SER A 99 2.01 -19.64 6.96
CA SER A 99 1.47 -20.88 7.56
C SER A 99 0.47 -20.61 8.71
N ALA A 100 -0.22 -19.47 8.71
CA ALA A 100 -1.22 -19.18 9.73
C ALA A 100 -2.54 -19.87 9.36
N ALA A 101 -2.95 -20.86 10.16
CA ALA A 101 -4.23 -21.52 10.02
C ALA A 101 -5.37 -20.48 10.00
N ALA A 102 -6.24 -20.56 9.00
CA ALA A 102 -7.48 -19.79 8.99
C ALA A 102 -8.22 -20.00 10.32
N PRO A 103 -8.75 -18.95 10.97
CA PRO A 103 -9.56 -19.14 12.16
C PRO A 103 -10.73 -20.05 11.81
N GLN A 104 -10.82 -21.18 12.49
CA GLN A 104 -11.89 -22.15 12.33
C GLN A 104 -13.18 -21.54 12.86
N THR A 105 -14.12 -21.22 11.98
CA THR A 105 -15.51 -20.96 12.35
C THR A 105 -16.10 -22.29 12.85
N LYS A 106 -16.49 -22.33 14.13
CA LYS A 106 -17.27 -23.42 14.70
C LYS A 106 -18.73 -23.28 14.31
#